data_AF-A0A3R7D8N4-F1
#
_entry.id   AF-A0A3R7D8N4-F1
#
_cell.length_a   1.000
_cell.length_b   1.000
_cell.length_c   1.000
_cell.angle_alpha   90.00
_cell.angle_beta   90.00
_cell.angle_gamma   90.00
#
_symmetry.space_group_name_H-M   'P 1'
#
loop_
_entity.id
_entity.type
_entity.pdbx_description
1 polymer ?
#
loop_
_entity_poly.entity_id
_entity_poly.type
_entity_poly.pdbx_seq_one_letter_code
_entity_poly.pdbx_strand_id
1 'polypeptide(L)'
;MAQPLRFRYSPETWSEQRVRQDILQPLRSNIGARAVTPRFEIGADWTTHRFEMQNGDLALFAHGGDGGGGYWMGNTETPSSLWRTDKFGWTEVPYHVARWTQRELLATLHEEDPWLADYPHLSWFFLPVFMSKDGRESTRAFFREYAAGFPDADRRETTQFFEDFLSTGALDDYRHVMAGKLGTSNHVDRVRMSATMGEFIAAKILTEAGYDVVPEIEVTTGHSLDFRAEDPATNTNVLVEVTRPQPPTNRAASGPVAAVRDTAETKTNGQLSRHGGGAVLFVDCSSFRDDSWAAVRGEQPDVRHRPAVVYRARPDGRVEGYRKGSVPLELENVIEFLD
;
A
#
# COMPACT_ATOMS: atom_id res chain seq x y z
N MET A 1 -4.98 7.30 15.84
CA MET A 1 -4.29 7.17 14.54
C MET A 1 -5.19 6.39 13.63
N ALA A 2 -5.34 6.87 12.41
CA ALA A 2 -5.99 6.12 11.36
C ALA A 2 -5.23 4.82 11.08
N GLN A 3 -5.96 3.74 10.79
CA GLN A 3 -5.39 2.43 10.54
C GLN A 3 -6.12 1.78 9.36
N PRO A 4 -5.44 0.91 8.60
CA PRO A 4 -6.11 0.06 7.61
C PRO A 4 -7.25 -0.72 8.24
N LEU A 5 -8.23 -1.09 7.42
CA LEU A 5 -9.34 -1.96 7.83
C LEU A 5 -8.80 -3.25 8.46
N ARG A 6 -9.34 -3.58 9.63
CA ARG A 6 -9.05 -4.80 10.39
C ARG A 6 -10.34 -5.31 11.02
N PHE A 7 -10.44 -6.61 11.16
CA PHE A 7 -11.54 -7.24 11.86
C PHE A 7 -11.44 -6.95 13.35
N ARG A 8 -12.60 -6.91 13.99
CA ARG A 8 -12.76 -6.96 15.43
C ARG A 8 -13.52 -8.22 15.79
N TYR A 9 -13.02 -8.97 16.75
CA TYR A 9 -13.68 -10.21 17.21
C TYR A 9 -14.29 -10.03 18.59
N SER A 10 -15.57 -10.36 18.70
CA SER A 10 -16.26 -10.52 19.98
C SER A 10 -16.48 -12.01 20.26
N PRO A 11 -15.97 -12.55 21.38
CA PRO A 11 -16.17 -13.96 21.75
C PRO A 11 -17.58 -14.24 22.29
N GLU A 12 -18.42 -13.21 22.44
CA GLU A 12 -19.74 -13.34 23.03
C GLU A 12 -20.75 -13.97 22.07
N THR A 13 -21.83 -14.53 22.61
CA THR A 13 -22.94 -15.02 21.79
C THR A 13 -23.78 -13.85 21.27
N TRP A 14 -24.14 -13.92 19.99
CA TRP A 14 -24.94 -12.91 19.30
C TRP A 14 -26.26 -13.50 18.82
N SER A 15 -27.35 -12.81 19.13
CA SER A 15 -28.67 -13.06 18.57
C SER A 15 -29.08 -11.88 17.68
N GLU A 16 -30.08 -12.08 16.83
CA GLU A 16 -30.62 -10.98 16.00
C GLU A 16 -31.07 -9.79 16.86
N GLN A 17 -31.76 -10.06 17.98
CA GLN A 17 -32.17 -9.03 18.92
C GLN A 17 -30.97 -8.25 19.47
N ARG A 18 -29.89 -8.96 19.82
CA ARG A 18 -28.69 -8.33 20.35
C ARG A 18 -27.98 -7.47 19.32
N VAL A 19 -27.83 -7.95 18.08
CA VAL A 19 -27.28 -7.13 16.98
C VAL A 19 -28.09 -5.86 16.78
N ARG A 20 -29.42 -5.95 16.88
CA ARG A 20 -30.30 -4.78 16.76
C ARG A 20 -30.08 -3.77 17.89
N GLN A 21 -29.99 -4.23 19.13
CA GLN A 21 -29.87 -3.38 20.32
C GLN A 21 -28.45 -2.82 20.51
N ASP A 22 -27.42 -3.66 20.34
CA ASP A 22 -26.04 -3.36 20.75
C ASP A 22 -25.18 -2.83 19.60
N ILE A 23 -25.62 -2.97 18.34
CA ILE A 23 -24.91 -2.51 17.14
C ILE A 23 -25.76 -1.52 16.35
N LEU A 24 -26.91 -1.96 15.82
CA LEU A 24 -27.70 -1.14 14.89
C LEU A 24 -28.28 0.11 15.56
N GLN A 25 -28.88 0.00 16.74
CA GLN A 25 -29.50 1.15 17.40
C GLN A 25 -28.49 2.25 17.74
N PRO A 26 -27.31 1.96 18.35
CA PRO A 26 -26.26 2.96 18.55
C PRO A 26 -25.82 3.65 17.26
N LEU A 27 -25.54 2.88 16.20
CA LEU A 27 -25.13 3.43 14.90
C LEU A 27 -26.24 4.26 14.25
N ARG A 28 -27.49 3.83 14.39
CA ARG A 28 -28.65 4.57 13.88
C ARG A 28 -28.82 5.90 14.58
N SER A 29 -28.74 5.91 15.91
CA SER A 29 -28.88 7.12 16.71
C SER A 29 -27.74 8.11 16.50
N ASN A 30 -26.52 7.61 16.26
CA ASN A 30 -25.33 8.46 16.11
C ASN A 30 -25.12 8.96 14.66
N ILE A 31 -25.23 8.08 13.66
CA ILE A 31 -24.83 8.35 12.27
C ILE A 31 -25.86 7.84 11.23
N GLY A 32 -27.10 7.60 11.68
CA GLY A 32 -28.23 7.32 10.78
C GLY A 32 -28.19 5.94 10.09
N ALA A 33 -27.48 4.97 10.65
CA ALA A 33 -27.36 3.63 10.08
C ALA A 33 -28.69 2.91 9.80
N ARG A 34 -28.75 2.25 8.64
CA ARG A 34 -29.81 1.34 8.22
C ARG A 34 -29.24 -0.06 8.06
N ALA A 35 -30.01 -1.06 8.49
CA ALA A 35 -29.71 -2.44 8.15
C ALA A 35 -30.27 -2.72 6.74
N VAL A 36 -29.45 -3.30 5.89
CA VAL A 36 -29.80 -3.70 4.53
C VAL A 36 -29.40 -5.17 4.32
N THR A 37 -30.00 -5.80 3.32
CA THR A 37 -29.65 -7.19 2.96
C THR A 37 -28.21 -7.23 2.42
N PRO A 38 -27.32 -8.10 2.95
CA PRO A 38 -26.03 -8.35 2.34
C PRO A 38 -26.18 -8.78 0.87
N ARG A 39 -25.28 -8.33 0.00
CA ARG A 39 -25.28 -8.64 -1.44
C ARG A 39 -24.85 -10.08 -1.70
N PHE A 40 -24.03 -10.63 -0.81
CA PHE A 40 -23.45 -11.95 -0.95
C PHE A 40 -23.79 -12.84 0.23
N GLU A 41 -24.10 -14.09 -0.08
CA GLU A 41 -24.18 -15.14 0.93
C GLU A 41 -22.78 -15.54 1.41
N ILE A 42 -22.67 -15.77 2.70
CA ILE A 42 -21.44 -16.25 3.36
C ILE A 42 -21.34 -17.79 3.34
N GLY A 43 -22.50 -18.47 3.34
CA GLY A 43 -22.62 -19.93 3.48
C GLY A 43 -22.37 -20.42 4.91
N ALA A 44 -22.54 -21.74 5.10
CA ALA A 44 -22.45 -22.42 6.41
C ALA A 44 -23.41 -21.81 7.46
N ASP A 45 -23.12 -22.01 8.75
CA ASP A 45 -24.01 -21.61 9.85
C ASP A 45 -23.78 -20.16 10.32
N TRP A 46 -23.41 -19.27 9.38
CA TRP A 46 -23.15 -17.85 9.66
C TRP A 46 -24.38 -16.99 9.39
N THR A 47 -24.65 -16.05 10.30
CA THR A 47 -25.62 -14.96 10.11
C THR A 47 -24.88 -13.66 9.83
N THR A 48 -25.25 -12.96 8.76
CA THR A 48 -24.59 -11.73 8.31
C THR A 48 -25.50 -10.51 8.36
N HIS A 49 -24.87 -9.36 8.62
CA HIS A 49 -25.53 -8.07 8.71
C HIS A 49 -24.72 -7.04 7.94
N ARG A 50 -25.40 -6.23 7.14
CA ARG A 50 -24.83 -5.08 6.44
C ARG A 50 -25.50 -3.81 6.95
N PHE A 51 -24.68 -2.85 7.36
CA PHE A 51 -25.12 -1.56 7.88
C PHE A 51 -24.58 -0.45 7.00
N GLU A 52 -25.48 0.37 6.47
CA GLU A 52 -25.14 1.54 5.65
C GLU A 52 -25.54 2.82 6.38
N MET A 53 -24.60 3.75 6.48
CA MET A 53 -24.70 4.97 7.26
C MET A 53 -25.06 6.14 6.35
N GLN A 54 -25.65 7.19 6.92
CA GLN A 54 -26.07 8.35 6.11
C GLN A 54 -24.89 9.13 5.50
N ASN A 55 -23.71 9.02 6.12
CA ASN A 55 -22.47 9.64 5.64
C ASN A 55 -21.73 8.80 4.59
N GLY A 56 -22.34 7.70 4.11
CA GLY A 56 -21.73 6.78 3.15
C GLY A 56 -20.82 5.71 3.78
N ASP A 57 -20.67 5.68 5.11
CA ASP A 57 -19.93 4.59 5.75
C ASP A 57 -20.69 3.26 5.63
N LEU A 58 -19.92 2.17 5.65
CA LEU A 58 -20.36 0.80 5.63
C LEU A 58 -19.79 0.05 6.84
N ALA A 59 -20.60 -0.84 7.41
CA ALA A 59 -20.12 -1.91 8.25
C ALA A 59 -20.78 -3.25 7.98
N LEU A 60 -20.04 -4.29 8.34
CA LEU A 60 -20.33 -5.68 8.11
C LEU A 60 -20.13 -6.42 9.43
N PHE A 61 -21.10 -7.25 9.78
CA PHE A 61 -21.05 -8.09 10.96
C PHE A 61 -21.46 -9.52 10.62
N ALA A 62 -20.61 -10.48 10.94
CA ALA A 62 -20.90 -11.91 10.80
C ALA A 62 -20.81 -12.58 12.17
N HIS A 63 -21.80 -13.38 12.54
CA HIS A 63 -21.80 -14.14 13.80
C HIS A 63 -22.37 -15.54 13.61
N GLY A 64 -22.06 -16.45 14.52
CA GLY A 64 -22.37 -17.88 14.39
C GLY A 64 -21.19 -18.69 13.83
N GLY A 65 -21.46 -19.84 13.21
CA GLY A 65 -20.45 -20.75 12.65
C GLY A 65 -19.60 -21.53 13.68
N ASP A 66 -18.71 -22.37 13.15
CA ASP A 66 -17.88 -23.36 13.90
C ASP A 66 -16.86 -22.78 14.90
N GLY A 67 -16.79 -21.46 15.06
CA GLY A 67 -15.90 -20.79 16.01
C GLY A 67 -16.62 -20.09 17.17
N GLY A 68 -17.95 -19.95 17.11
CA GLY A 68 -18.68 -19.04 17.98
C GLY A 68 -18.28 -17.56 17.78
N GLY A 69 -18.95 -16.66 18.49
CA GLY A 69 -18.60 -15.23 18.49
C GLY A 69 -19.12 -14.44 17.28
N GLY A 70 -18.58 -13.23 17.12
CA GLY A 70 -18.95 -12.28 16.06
C GLY A 70 -17.76 -11.46 15.56
N TYR A 71 -17.72 -11.25 14.26
CA TYR A 71 -16.68 -10.53 13.53
C TYR A 71 -17.25 -9.26 12.92
N TRP A 72 -16.63 -8.14 13.26
CA TRP A 72 -16.98 -6.82 12.77
C TRP A 72 -15.91 -6.25 11.86
N MET A 73 -16.33 -5.68 10.73
CA MET A 73 -15.50 -4.88 9.84
C MET A 73 -16.28 -3.65 9.41
N GLY A 74 -15.69 -2.46 9.44
CA GLY A 74 -16.36 -1.28 8.95
C GLY A 74 -15.47 -0.06 8.92
N ASN A 75 -15.85 0.91 8.09
CA ASN A 75 -15.14 2.17 7.92
C ASN A 75 -15.80 3.30 8.70
N THR A 76 -16.40 2.95 9.83
CA THR A 76 -17.18 3.85 10.67
C THR A 76 -16.71 3.83 12.13
N GLU A 77 -17.41 4.55 12.99
CA GLU A 77 -17.25 4.36 14.43
C GLU A 77 -17.62 2.93 14.84
N THR A 78 -16.70 2.26 15.54
CA THR A 78 -16.98 0.94 16.12
C THR A 78 -18.01 1.09 17.24
N PRO A 79 -19.08 0.29 17.32
CA PRO A 79 -19.98 0.26 18.47
C PRO A 79 -19.25 -0.04 19.78
N SER A 80 -19.73 0.50 20.91
CA SER A 80 -19.07 0.34 22.22
C SER A 80 -19.04 -1.11 22.71
N SER A 81 -20.04 -1.91 22.33
CA SER A 81 -20.10 -3.37 22.51
C SER A 81 -18.92 -4.11 21.87
N LEU A 82 -18.16 -3.44 20.98
CA LEU A 82 -17.03 -3.99 20.24
C LEU A 82 -15.71 -3.24 20.48
N TRP A 83 -15.61 -2.31 21.45
CA TRP A 83 -14.40 -1.50 21.66
C TRP A 83 -13.20 -2.25 22.23
N ARG A 84 -13.43 -3.24 23.10
CA ARG A 84 -12.38 -4.01 23.80
C ARG A 84 -12.03 -5.32 23.08
N THR A 85 -12.20 -5.34 21.78
CA THR A 85 -11.95 -6.50 20.93
C THR A 85 -10.55 -6.44 20.33
N ASP A 86 -9.90 -7.59 20.26
CA ASP A 86 -8.65 -7.75 19.53
C ASP A 86 -8.86 -7.46 18.04
N LYS A 87 -7.81 -6.97 17.38
CA LYS A 87 -7.83 -6.65 15.95
C LYS A 87 -7.15 -7.75 15.15
N PHE A 88 -7.83 -8.24 14.12
CA PHE A 88 -7.37 -9.35 13.28
C PHE A 88 -7.25 -8.90 11.82
N GLY A 89 -6.24 -9.40 11.14
CA GLY A 89 -6.03 -9.30 9.71
C GLY A 89 -6.89 -10.28 8.92
N TRP A 90 -6.74 -10.25 7.61
CA TRP A 90 -7.57 -11.03 6.68
C TRP A 90 -7.35 -12.54 6.77
N THR A 91 -6.16 -12.98 7.16
CA THR A 91 -5.78 -14.39 7.28
C THR A 91 -5.98 -14.95 8.70
N GLU A 92 -6.27 -14.07 9.66
CA GLU A 92 -6.42 -14.41 11.09
C GLU A 92 -7.88 -14.67 11.50
N VAL A 93 -8.83 -14.57 10.55
CA VAL A 93 -10.26 -14.81 10.76
C VAL A 93 -10.74 -15.97 9.88
N PRO A 94 -11.91 -16.59 10.18
CA PRO A 94 -12.43 -17.68 9.36
C PRO A 94 -12.55 -17.28 7.88
N TYR A 95 -12.11 -18.17 6.99
CA TYR A 95 -12.07 -17.92 5.54
C TYR A 95 -13.40 -17.40 4.99
N HIS A 96 -14.53 -17.98 5.42
CA HIS A 96 -15.87 -17.56 5.00
C HIS A 96 -16.15 -16.09 5.35
N VAL A 97 -15.77 -15.66 6.55
CA VAL A 97 -15.94 -14.27 7.02
C VAL A 97 -15.04 -13.32 6.22
N ALA A 98 -13.75 -13.66 6.04
CA ALA A 98 -12.82 -12.86 5.27
C ALA A 98 -13.29 -12.69 3.82
N ARG A 99 -13.63 -13.79 3.14
CA ARG A 99 -14.08 -13.82 1.75
C ARG A 99 -15.38 -13.04 1.56
N TRP A 100 -16.38 -13.27 2.41
CA TRP A 100 -17.66 -12.54 2.34
C TRP A 100 -17.43 -11.03 2.50
N THR A 101 -16.66 -10.64 3.51
CA THR A 101 -16.35 -9.24 3.80
C THR A 101 -15.62 -8.57 2.63
N GLN A 102 -14.63 -9.25 2.04
CA GLN A 102 -13.93 -8.74 0.85
C GLN A 102 -14.88 -8.50 -0.32
N ARG A 103 -15.79 -9.43 -0.60
CA ARG A 103 -16.77 -9.28 -1.69
C ARG A 103 -17.70 -8.10 -1.48
N GLU A 104 -18.25 -7.95 -0.27
CA GLU A 104 -19.12 -6.83 0.09
C GLU A 104 -18.40 -5.48 -0.06
N LEU A 105 -17.16 -5.39 0.42
CA LEU A 105 -16.36 -4.16 0.36
C LEU A 105 -15.92 -3.82 -1.07
N LEU A 106 -15.48 -4.82 -1.86
CA LEU A 106 -15.12 -4.61 -3.26
C LEU A 106 -16.33 -4.18 -4.10
N ALA A 107 -17.48 -4.83 -3.92
CA ALA A 107 -18.70 -4.43 -4.63
C ALA A 107 -19.13 -3.00 -4.26
N THR A 108 -18.94 -2.59 -3.01
CA THR A 108 -19.21 -1.21 -2.58
C THR A 108 -18.19 -0.23 -3.18
N LEU A 109 -16.90 -0.58 -3.13
CA LEU A 109 -15.82 0.20 -3.72
C LEU A 109 -16.06 0.46 -5.21
N HIS A 110 -16.44 -0.56 -5.97
CA HIS A 110 -16.71 -0.47 -7.41
C HIS A 110 -18.02 0.25 -7.75
N GLU A 111 -18.95 0.37 -6.81
CA GLU A 111 -20.13 1.21 -6.98
C GLU A 111 -19.81 2.69 -6.72
N GLU A 112 -19.02 2.98 -5.68
CA GLU A 112 -18.59 4.33 -5.33
C GLU A 112 -17.59 4.92 -6.33
N ASP A 113 -16.63 4.10 -6.77
CA ASP A 113 -15.57 4.47 -7.72
C ASP A 113 -15.51 3.44 -8.87
N PRO A 114 -16.44 3.50 -9.85
CA PRO A 114 -16.54 2.49 -10.91
C PRO A 114 -15.29 2.27 -11.75
N TRP A 115 -14.42 3.28 -11.83
CA TRP A 115 -13.16 3.18 -12.55
C TRP A 115 -12.19 2.16 -11.92
N LEU A 116 -12.35 1.80 -10.65
CA LEU A 116 -11.54 0.78 -9.99
C LEU A 116 -11.93 -0.66 -10.41
N ALA A 117 -13.11 -0.86 -10.99
CA ALA A 117 -13.56 -2.17 -11.46
C ALA A 117 -12.67 -2.74 -12.58
N ASP A 118 -12.03 -1.85 -13.36
CA ASP A 118 -11.09 -2.22 -14.41
C ASP A 118 -9.71 -2.68 -13.85
N TYR A 119 -9.47 -2.52 -12.54
CA TYR A 119 -8.20 -2.83 -11.86
C TYR A 119 -8.45 -3.71 -10.63
N PRO A 120 -8.84 -4.98 -10.81
CA PRO A 120 -9.22 -5.88 -9.73
C PRO A 120 -8.07 -6.19 -8.75
N HIS A 121 -6.83 -6.35 -9.23
CA HIS A 121 -5.69 -6.67 -8.35
C HIS A 121 -5.34 -5.47 -7.47
N LEU A 122 -5.31 -4.27 -8.02
CA LEU A 122 -5.12 -3.02 -7.31
C LEU A 122 -6.25 -2.75 -6.31
N SER A 123 -7.50 -2.95 -6.73
CA SER A 123 -8.67 -2.83 -5.86
C SER A 123 -8.61 -3.78 -4.68
N TRP A 124 -8.26 -5.04 -4.93
CA TRP A 124 -8.12 -6.04 -3.89
C TRP A 124 -6.95 -5.71 -2.97
N PHE A 125 -5.76 -5.42 -3.52
CA PHE A 125 -4.55 -5.15 -2.75
C PHE A 125 -4.74 -3.98 -1.80
N PHE A 126 -5.21 -2.83 -2.30
CA PHE A 126 -5.40 -1.61 -1.51
C PHE A 126 -6.76 -1.49 -0.83
N LEU A 127 -7.64 -2.49 -0.93
CA LEU A 127 -8.93 -2.53 -0.21
C LEU A 127 -8.83 -2.09 1.28
N PRO A 128 -7.80 -2.50 2.05
CA PRO A 128 -7.70 -2.11 3.45
C PRO A 128 -7.62 -0.60 3.68
N VAL A 129 -7.09 0.16 2.72
CA VAL A 129 -6.96 1.62 2.81
C VAL A 129 -7.99 2.35 1.95
N PHE A 130 -8.34 1.82 0.77
CA PHE A 130 -9.42 2.32 -0.10
C PHE A 130 -10.79 2.26 0.55
N MET A 131 -11.02 1.36 1.50
CA MET A 131 -12.26 1.31 2.26
C MET A 131 -12.05 1.74 3.72
N SER A 132 -10.89 2.25 4.13
CA SER A 132 -10.69 2.71 5.52
C SER A 132 -11.46 3.99 5.82
N LYS A 133 -11.83 4.18 7.10
CA LYS A 133 -12.57 5.38 7.56
C LYS A 133 -11.87 6.68 7.16
N ASP A 134 -10.60 6.78 7.52
CA ASP A 134 -9.85 8.02 7.37
C ASP A 134 -9.10 8.08 6.03
N GLY A 135 -8.82 6.93 5.39
CA GLY A 135 -8.00 6.87 4.19
C GLY A 135 -8.74 6.77 2.86
N ARG A 136 -10.03 6.38 2.83
CA ARG A 136 -10.71 6.08 1.56
C ARG A 136 -10.67 7.25 0.57
N GLU A 137 -10.95 8.46 1.04
CA GLU A 137 -11.01 9.64 0.17
C GLU A 137 -9.61 9.98 -0.35
N SER A 138 -8.61 10.05 0.53
CA SER A 138 -7.26 10.47 0.17
C SER A 138 -6.54 9.45 -0.71
N THR A 139 -6.67 8.17 -0.42
CA THR A 139 -5.99 7.10 -1.16
C THR A 139 -6.60 6.95 -2.56
N ARG A 140 -7.93 6.95 -2.68
CA ARG A 140 -8.59 6.93 -4.00
C ARG A 140 -8.30 8.22 -4.79
N ALA A 141 -8.34 9.39 -4.14
CA ALA A 141 -7.97 10.66 -4.77
C ALA A 141 -6.51 10.67 -5.24
N PHE A 142 -5.58 10.09 -4.49
CA PHE A 142 -4.18 10.00 -4.89
C PHE A 142 -3.98 9.29 -6.24
N PHE A 143 -4.66 8.16 -6.46
CA PHE A 143 -4.65 7.50 -7.77
C PHE A 143 -5.40 8.32 -8.81
N ARG A 144 -6.61 8.80 -8.48
CA ARG A 144 -7.52 9.46 -9.43
C ARG A 144 -7.01 10.82 -9.93
N GLU A 145 -6.42 11.62 -9.05
CA GLU A 145 -6.12 13.03 -9.27
C GLU A 145 -4.61 13.33 -9.32
N TYR A 146 -3.77 12.43 -8.76
CA TYR A 146 -2.32 12.64 -8.65
C TYR A 146 -1.50 11.55 -9.34
N ALA A 147 -2.15 10.73 -10.17
CA ALA A 147 -1.52 9.71 -11.01
C ALA A 147 -0.52 8.83 -10.22
N ALA A 148 -0.90 8.50 -8.98
CA ALA A 148 -0.11 7.72 -8.04
C ALA A 148 1.35 8.20 -7.85
N GLY A 149 1.61 9.50 -8.04
CA GLY A 149 2.92 10.11 -7.84
C GLY A 149 3.76 10.26 -9.12
N PHE A 150 3.24 9.91 -10.30
CA PHE A 150 3.88 10.19 -11.59
C PHE A 150 3.40 11.55 -12.15
N PRO A 151 4.26 12.58 -12.27
CA PRO A 151 3.81 13.94 -12.61
C PRO A 151 3.40 14.15 -14.08
N ASP A 152 3.85 13.31 -15.01
CA ASP A 152 3.64 13.45 -16.46
C ASP A 152 3.01 12.17 -17.05
N ALA A 153 2.01 11.63 -16.35
CA ALA A 153 1.25 10.46 -16.77
C ALA A 153 -0.22 10.61 -16.38
N ASP A 154 -1.10 9.92 -17.09
CA ASP A 154 -2.52 9.92 -16.76
C ASP A 154 -2.88 8.84 -15.72
N ARG A 155 -4.09 8.95 -15.17
CA ARG A 155 -4.63 7.99 -14.19
C ARG A 155 -4.65 6.57 -14.73
N ARG A 156 -5.07 6.37 -15.98
CA ARG A 156 -5.27 5.04 -16.57
C ARG A 156 -3.93 4.34 -16.72
N GLU A 157 -2.96 4.99 -17.31
CA GLU A 157 -1.59 4.47 -17.48
C GLU A 157 -0.96 4.11 -16.13
N THR A 158 -1.06 5.01 -15.15
CA THR A 158 -0.46 4.78 -13.83
C THR A 158 -1.18 3.71 -13.02
N THR A 159 -2.50 3.64 -13.10
CA THR A 159 -3.25 2.57 -12.42
C THR A 159 -2.97 1.22 -13.09
N GLN A 160 -2.89 1.17 -14.42
CA GLN A 160 -2.52 -0.04 -15.16
C GLN A 160 -1.10 -0.51 -14.79
N PHE A 161 -0.14 0.40 -14.67
CA PHE A 161 1.23 0.05 -14.25
C PHE A 161 1.27 -0.70 -12.91
N PHE A 162 0.49 -0.25 -11.92
CA PHE A 162 0.41 -0.93 -10.63
C PHE A 162 -0.48 -2.17 -10.68
N GLU A 163 -1.55 -2.18 -11.47
CA GLU A 163 -2.38 -3.37 -11.70
C GLU A 163 -1.55 -4.52 -12.28
N ASP A 164 -0.74 -4.25 -13.31
CA ASP A 164 0.11 -5.24 -13.97
C ASP A 164 1.11 -5.84 -12.97
N PHE A 165 1.76 -4.99 -12.17
CA PHE A 165 2.65 -5.48 -11.13
C PHE A 165 1.92 -6.31 -10.07
N LEU A 166 0.81 -5.82 -9.54
CA LEU A 166 0.07 -6.52 -8.49
C LEU A 166 -0.57 -7.83 -9.00
N SER A 167 -0.85 -7.95 -10.30
CA SER A 167 -1.33 -9.19 -10.91
C SER A 167 -0.34 -10.34 -10.84
N THR A 168 0.96 -10.06 -10.63
CA THR A 168 2.00 -11.08 -10.45
C THR A 168 1.88 -11.83 -9.13
N GLY A 169 1.19 -11.26 -8.14
CA GLY A 169 1.08 -11.82 -6.79
C GLY A 169 2.33 -11.68 -5.92
N ALA A 170 3.38 -11.00 -6.40
CA ALA A 170 4.68 -10.90 -5.71
C ALA A 170 4.60 -10.31 -4.28
N LEU A 171 3.56 -9.54 -3.98
CA LEU A 171 3.35 -8.92 -2.66
C LEU A 171 2.11 -9.42 -1.93
N ASP A 172 1.41 -10.45 -2.42
CA ASP A 172 0.10 -10.87 -1.88
C ASP A 172 0.16 -11.27 -0.41
N ASP A 173 1.20 -12.01 -0.02
CA ASP A 173 1.44 -12.42 1.37
C ASP A 173 1.74 -11.23 2.29
N TYR A 174 2.21 -10.12 1.73
CA TYR A 174 2.56 -8.89 2.43
C TYR A 174 1.52 -7.78 2.28
N ARG A 175 0.37 -8.07 1.65
CA ARG A 175 -0.66 -7.09 1.30
C ARG A 175 -1.02 -6.16 2.45
N HIS A 176 -1.24 -6.68 3.65
CA HIS A 176 -1.67 -5.86 4.79
C HIS A 176 -0.61 -4.82 5.20
N VAL A 177 0.65 -5.23 5.17
CA VAL A 177 1.80 -4.38 5.47
C VAL A 177 1.96 -3.33 4.37
N MET A 178 2.10 -3.78 3.13
CA MET A 178 2.40 -2.91 1.99
C MET A 178 1.26 -1.96 1.64
N ALA A 179 0.00 -2.42 1.64
CA ALA A 179 -1.14 -1.51 1.46
C ALA A 179 -1.24 -0.49 2.61
N GLY A 180 -0.85 -0.90 3.83
CA GLY A 180 -0.84 -0.04 5.01
C GLY A 180 0.13 1.12 4.91
N LYS A 181 1.27 0.96 4.21
CA LYS A 181 2.28 2.01 4.02
C LYS A 181 1.75 3.24 3.30
N LEU A 182 0.80 3.07 2.37
CA LEU A 182 0.14 4.19 1.66
C LEU A 182 -0.54 5.14 2.66
N GLY A 183 -0.96 4.55 3.79
CA GLY A 183 -1.49 5.23 4.94
C GLY A 183 -2.98 5.48 4.86
N THR A 184 -3.51 6.03 5.95
CA THR A 184 -4.95 6.26 6.12
C THR A 184 -5.21 7.70 6.57
N SER A 185 -4.61 8.68 5.88
CA SER A 185 -4.79 10.08 6.24
C SER A 185 -6.09 10.64 5.67
N ASN A 186 -6.76 11.56 6.37
CA ASN A 186 -7.94 12.27 5.85
C ASN A 186 -7.62 13.31 4.76
N HIS A 187 -6.35 13.47 4.41
CA HIS A 187 -5.88 14.35 3.34
C HIS A 187 -4.82 13.64 2.49
N VAL A 188 -4.67 14.06 1.24
CA VAL A 188 -3.65 13.54 0.32
C VAL A 188 -2.28 14.07 0.75
N ASP A 189 -1.47 13.20 1.34
CA ASP A 189 -0.05 13.46 1.61
C ASP A 189 0.78 12.97 0.41
N ARG A 190 0.95 13.87 -0.57
CA ARG A 190 1.66 13.54 -1.82
C ARG A 190 3.09 13.09 -1.59
N VAL A 191 3.76 13.60 -0.56
CA VAL A 191 5.16 13.27 -0.26
C VAL A 191 5.24 11.82 0.21
N ARG A 192 4.48 11.48 1.26
CA ARG A 192 4.48 10.14 1.85
C ARG A 192 3.91 9.09 0.89
N MET A 193 2.79 9.40 0.24
CA MET A 193 2.13 8.47 -0.69
C MET A 193 3.02 8.19 -1.91
N SER A 194 3.68 9.21 -2.47
CA SER A 194 4.64 8.98 -3.56
C SER A 194 5.84 8.17 -3.07
N ALA A 195 6.37 8.44 -1.87
CA ALA A 195 7.47 7.64 -1.31
C ALA A 195 7.06 6.16 -1.18
N THR A 196 5.86 5.89 -0.69
CA THR A 196 5.30 4.53 -0.66
C THR A 196 5.27 3.91 -2.05
N MET A 197 4.72 4.61 -3.06
CA MET A 197 4.68 4.06 -4.41
C MET A 197 6.07 3.85 -5.01
N GLY A 198 7.09 4.56 -4.53
CA GLY A 198 8.49 4.29 -4.89
C GLY A 198 8.95 2.90 -4.47
N GLU A 199 8.48 2.42 -3.32
CA GLU A 199 8.74 1.04 -2.87
C GLU A 199 8.06 0.01 -3.79
N PHE A 200 6.83 0.27 -4.25
CA PHE A 200 6.17 -0.62 -5.23
C PHE A 200 6.91 -0.63 -6.57
N ILE A 201 7.44 0.50 -7.02
CA ILE A 201 8.26 0.56 -8.24
C ILE A 201 9.55 -0.24 -8.06
N ALA A 202 10.22 -0.11 -6.91
CA ALA A 202 11.41 -0.90 -6.60
C ALA A 202 11.11 -2.41 -6.56
N ALA A 203 10.02 -2.81 -5.90
CA ALA A 203 9.57 -4.19 -5.85
C ALA A 203 9.25 -4.74 -7.24
N LYS A 204 8.60 -3.96 -8.10
CA LYS A 204 8.36 -4.32 -9.51
C LYS A 204 9.67 -4.56 -10.26
N ILE A 205 10.63 -3.64 -10.16
CA ILE A 205 11.94 -3.76 -10.81
C ILE A 205 12.65 -5.05 -10.36
N LEU A 206 12.66 -5.33 -9.06
CA LEU A 206 13.29 -6.54 -8.51
C LEU A 206 12.57 -7.80 -8.99
N THR A 207 11.24 -7.81 -8.99
CA THR A 207 10.42 -8.94 -9.45
C THR A 207 10.66 -9.22 -10.94
N GLU A 208 10.69 -8.18 -11.78
CA GLU A 208 10.96 -8.32 -13.22
C GLU A 208 12.39 -8.76 -13.52
N ALA A 209 13.33 -8.43 -12.63
CA ALA A 209 14.70 -8.90 -12.71
C ALA A 209 14.85 -10.37 -12.27
N GLY A 210 13.79 -10.98 -11.72
CA GLY A 210 13.74 -12.39 -11.32
C GLY A 210 14.00 -12.63 -9.84
N TYR A 211 13.99 -11.59 -9.00
CA TYR A 211 14.17 -11.74 -7.56
C TYR A 211 12.83 -11.93 -6.84
N ASP A 212 12.82 -12.80 -5.84
CA ASP A 212 11.78 -12.85 -4.82
C ASP A 212 11.97 -11.65 -3.86
N VAL A 213 10.87 -10.95 -3.57
CA VAL A 213 10.91 -9.71 -2.78
C VAL A 213 10.22 -9.91 -1.42
N VAL A 214 10.98 -9.68 -0.34
CA VAL A 214 10.45 -9.71 1.03
C VAL A 214 10.52 -8.30 1.65
N PRO A 215 9.38 -7.66 1.95
CA PRO A 215 9.33 -6.33 2.54
C PRO A 215 9.57 -6.31 4.06
N GLU A 216 9.87 -5.12 4.59
CA GLU A 216 9.99 -4.81 6.03
C GLU A 216 10.88 -5.79 6.81
N ILE A 217 12.11 -5.97 6.32
CA ILE A 217 13.06 -6.86 6.95
C ILE A 217 13.62 -6.21 8.21
N GLU A 218 13.23 -6.74 9.37
CA GLU A 218 13.92 -6.46 10.63
C GLU A 218 15.33 -7.05 10.55
N VAL A 219 16.32 -6.19 10.73
CA VAL A 219 17.71 -6.60 10.89
C VAL A 219 18.15 -6.38 12.33
N THR A 220 19.26 -7.00 12.70
CA THR A 220 19.79 -7.07 14.07
C THR A 220 20.01 -5.71 14.76
N THR A 221 19.95 -4.61 14.02
CA THR A 221 20.15 -3.25 14.52
C THR A 221 18.86 -2.55 14.95
N GLY A 222 17.69 -3.21 14.81
CA GLY A 222 16.39 -2.68 15.25
C GLY A 222 15.74 -1.66 14.32
N HIS A 223 16.28 -1.47 13.10
CA HIS A 223 15.65 -0.70 12.03
C HIS A 223 15.27 -1.63 10.89
N SER A 224 14.04 -1.50 10.37
CA SER A 224 13.60 -2.24 9.19
C SER A 224 14.17 -1.60 7.93
N LEU A 225 14.67 -2.43 7.02
CA LEU A 225 14.93 -2.04 5.63
C LEU A 225 13.71 -2.33 4.77
N ASP A 226 13.57 -1.59 3.67
CA ASP A 226 12.38 -1.68 2.83
C ASP A 226 12.21 -3.07 2.24
N PHE A 227 13.26 -3.66 1.68
CA PHE A 227 13.21 -4.99 1.06
C PHE A 227 14.47 -5.82 1.27
N ARG A 228 14.29 -7.12 1.07
CA ARG A 228 15.33 -8.06 0.68
C ARG A 228 14.95 -8.69 -0.66
N ALA A 229 15.90 -8.67 -1.58
CA ALA A 229 15.84 -9.36 -2.86
C ALA A 229 16.59 -10.70 -2.73
N GLU A 230 15.90 -11.79 -3.01
CA GLU A 230 16.44 -13.14 -2.94
C GLU A 230 16.38 -13.80 -4.33
N ASP A 231 17.45 -14.47 -4.72
CA ASP A 231 17.44 -15.40 -5.85
C ASP A 231 18.04 -16.73 -5.37
N PRO A 232 17.22 -17.77 -5.16
CA PRO A 232 17.68 -19.08 -4.72
C PRO A 232 18.63 -19.77 -5.70
N ALA A 233 18.52 -19.48 -7.01
CA ALA A 233 19.35 -20.13 -8.03
C ALA A 233 20.80 -19.62 -8.00
N THR A 234 20.99 -18.33 -7.72
CA THR A 234 22.31 -17.71 -7.58
C THR A 234 22.78 -17.58 -6.13
N ASN A 235 21.92 -17.95 -5.17
CA ASN A 235 22.11 -17.73 -3.72
C ASN A 235 22.33 -16.23 -3.40
N THR A 236 21.68 -15.36 -4.18
CA THR A 236 21.70 -13.91 -3.95
C THR A 236 20.76 -13.56 -2.81
N ASN A 237 21.25 -12.75 -1.87
CA ASN A 237 20.47 -12.22 -0.76
C ASN A 237 20.94 -10.79 -0.49
N VAL A 238 20.21 -9.82 -1.03
CA VAL A 238 20.62 -8.42 -1.03
C VAL A 238 19.56 -7.57 -0.35
N LEU A 239 19.99 -6.78 0.62
CA LEU A 239 19.14 -5.81 1.28
C LEU A 239 19.01 -4.56 0.42
N VAL A 240 17.80 -4.02 0.30
CA VAL A 240 17.50 -2.84 -0.52
C VAL A 240 16.75 -1.82 0.33
N GLU A 241 17.24 -0.58 0.31
CA GLU A 241 16.55 0.57 0.89
C GLU A 241 16.11 1.48 -0.24
N VAL A 242 14.88 1.97 -0.19
CA VAL A 242 14.29 2.82 -1.22
C VAL A 242 14.17 4.24 -0.70
N THR A 243 14.47 5.20 -1.58
CA THR A 243 14.19 6.60 -1.31
C THR A 243 13.70 7.30 -2.56
N ARG A 244 12.81 8.27 -2.36
CA ARG A 244 12.17 9.00 -3.45
C ARG A 244 12.36 10.50 -3.25
N PRO A 245 13.25 11.16 -4.01
CA PRO A 245 13.42 12.59 -3.94
C PRO A 245 12.11 13.31 -4.28
N GLN A 246 11.84 14.39 -3.55
CA GLN A 246 10.71 15.25 -3.88
C GLN A 246 11.05 16.11 -5.10
N PRO A 247 10.07 16.38 -5.99
CA PRO A 247 10.29 17.33 -7.06
C PRO A 247 10.68 18.67 -6.45
N PRO A 248 11.75 19.33 -6.94
CA PRO A 248 12.10 20.64 -6.45
C PRO A 248 10.91 21.58 -6.65
N THR A 249 10.45 22.25 -5.59
CA THR A 249 9.45 23.31 -5.75
C THR A 249 10.08 24.45 -6.54
N ASN A 250 9.29 25.23 -7.29
CA ASN A 250 9.75 26.42 -8.03
C ASN A 250 10.52 27.46 -7.17
N ARG A 251 10.64 27.26 -5.86
CA ARG A 251 11.36 28.11 -4.90
C ARG A 251 12.61 27.46 -4.27
N ALA A 252 12.95 26.21 -4.56
CA ALA A 252 14.15 25.57 -3.99
C ALA A 252 15.40 25.91 -4.83
N ALA A 253 16.32 26.66 -4.24
CA ALA A 253 17.53 27.20 -4.86
C ALA A 253 18.57 26.17 -5.34
N SER A 254 18.26 24.86 -5.31
CA SER A 254 19.25 23.78 -5.46
C SER A 254 18.97 22.79 -6.61
N GLY A 255 17.78 22.81 -7.24
CA GLY A 255 17.47 22.02 -8.44
C GLY A 255 17.34 20.50 -8.23
N PRO A 256 16.98 19.73 -9.28
CA PRO A 256 16.70 18.30 -9.18
C PRO A 256 17.93 17.45 -8.80
N VAL A 257 19.12 17.87 -9.23
CA VAL A 257 20.40 17.22 -8.89
C VAL A 257 20.68 17.29 -7.38
N ALA A 258 20.44 18.44 -6.75
CA ALA A 258 20.59 18.54 -5.30
C ALA A 258 19.51 17.78 -4.55
N ALA A 259 18.26 17.77 -5.05
CA ALA A 259 17.19 16.98 -4.44
C ALA A 259 17.55 15.49 -4.34
N VAL A 260 18.20 14.92 -5.37
CA VAL A 260 18.75 13.55 -5.35
C VAL A 260 19.81 13.40 -4.27
N ARG A 261 20.80 14.31 -4.23
CA ARG A 261 21.91 14.26 -3.26
C ARG A 261 21.43 14.37 -1.81
N ASP A 262 20.58 15.35 -1.52
CA ASP A 262 20.10 15.65 -0.17
C ASP A 262 19.22 14.51 0.37
N THR A 263 18.38 13.94 -0.50
CA THR A 263 17.52 12.81 -0.15
C THR A 263 18.35 11.55 0.16
N ALA A 264 19.30 11.22 -0.72
CA ALA A 264 20.20 10.09 -0.51
C ALA A 264 21.08 10.27 0.74
N GLU A 265 21.61 11.48 0.96
CA GLU A 265 22.43 11.81 2.12
C GLU A 265 21.65 11.64 3.43
N THR A 266 20.40 12.14 3.48
CA THR A 266 19.53 11.99 4.66
C THR A 266 19.30 10.53 5.01
N LYS A 267 19.07 9.67 4.00
CA LYS A 267 18.89 8.23 4.20
C LYS A 267 20.19 7.53 4.61
N THR A 268 21.31 7.92 4.03
CA THR A 268 22.63 7.33 4.28
C THR A 268 23.11 7.61 5.70
N ASN A 269 23.01 8.86 6.15
CA ASN A 269 23.43 9.27 7.49
C ASN A 269 22.51 8.69 8.59
N GLY A 270 21.29 8.30 8.25
CA GLY A 270 20.30 7.73 9.15
C GLY A 270 20.33 6.20 9.24
N GLN A 271 19.55 5.53 8.38
CA GLN A 271 19.27 4.10 8.47
C GLN A 271 20.48 3.27 8.01
N LEU A 272 21.06 3.58 6.85
CA LEU A 272 22.07 2.74 6.20
C LEU A 272 23.41 2.68 6.97
N SER A 273 23.84 3.80 7.57
CA SER A 273 25.05 3.84 8.41
C SER A 273 24.98 2.89 9.60
N ARG A 274 23.77 2.62 10.13
CA ARG A 274 23.53 1.69 11.23
C ARG A 274 23.57 0.23 10.80
N HIS A 275 23.43 -0.06 9.51
CA HIS A 275 23.46 -1.42 8.94
C HIS A 275 24.84 -1.82 8.39
N GLY A 276 25.89 -1.08 8.74
CA GLY A 276 27.26 -1.37 8.27
C GLY A 276 27.47 -1.17 6.76
N GLY A 277 26.56 -0.46 6.09
CA GLY A 277 26.67 -0.17 4.65
C GLY A 277 26.32 -1.33 3.72
N GLY A 278 25.75 -2.43 4.22
CA GLY A 278 25.51 -3.66 3.44
C GLY A 278 24.29 -3.66 2.51
N ALA A 279 23.49 -2.58 2.47
CA ALA A 279 22.29 -2.51 1.63
C ALA A 279 22.53 -1.68 0.35
N VAL A 280 21.84 -2.01 -0.73
CA VAL A 280 21.81 -1.22 -1.97
C VAL A 280 20.79 -0.11 -1.81
N LEU A 281 21.19 1.13 -2.05
CA LEU A 281 20.26 2.27 -2.08
C LEU A 281 19.61 2.39 -3.45
N PHE A 282 18.29 2.29 -3.51
CA PHE A 282 17.47 2.59 -4.67
C PHE A 282 16.95 4.01 -4.55
N VAL A 283 17.38 4.90 -5.46
CA VAL A 283 16.88 6.27 -5.55
C VAL A 283 15.89 6.36 -6.69
N ASP A 284 14.61 6.35 -6.35
CA ASP A 284 13.48 6.45 -7.27
C ASP A 284 13.23 7.91 -7.68
N CYS A 285 13.59 8.28 -8.89
CA CYS A 285 13.30 9.58 -9.50
C CYS A 285 11.99 9.58 -10.31
N SER A 286 11.10 8.59 -10.16
CA SER A 286 9.82 8.53 -10.89
C SER A 286 8.84 9.64 -10.53
N SER A 287 9.10 10.39 -9.45
CA SER A 287 8.39 11.63 -9.10
C SER A 287 8.82 12.83 -9.95
N PHE A 288 9.92 12.73 -10.71
CA PHE A 288 10.46 13.84 -11.47
C PHE A 288 9.78 13.98 -12.82
N ARG A 289 9.60 15.24 -13.22
CA ARG A 289 9.22 15.59 -14.58
C ARG A 289 10.35 15.32 -15.56
N ASP A 290 10.03 15.30 -16.85
CA ASP A 290 11.01 15.02 -17.90
C ASP A 290 12.23 15.94 -17.88
N ASP A 291 12.05 17.24 -17.65
CA ASP A 291 13.13 18.22 -17.54
C ASP A 291 14.03 17.99 -16.32
N SER A 292 13.41 17.66 -15.19
CA SER A 292 14.07 17.38 -13.92
C SER A 292 14.89 16.10 -14.00
N TRP A 293 14.34 15.07 -14.65
CA TRP A 293 15.06 13.84 -14.92
C TRP A 293 16.20 14.05 -15.93
N ALA A 294 15.97 14.80 -17.01
CA ALA A 294 17.01 15.08 -18.00
C ALA A 294 18.25 15.73 -17.35
N ALA A 295 18.04 16.63 -16.38
CA ALA A 295 19.13 17.21 -15.59
C ALA A 295 19.88 16.16 -14.74
N VAL A 296 19.16 15.27 -14.05
CA VAL A 296 19.78 14.18 -13.27
C VAL A 296 20.52 13.19 -14.16
N ARG A 297 19.92 12.79 -15.27
CA ARG A 297 20.51 11.90 -16.29
C ARG A 297 21.78 12.49 -16.89
N GLY A 298 21.81 13.81 -17.15
CA GLY A 298 22.99 14.48 -17.70
C GLY A 298 24.15 14.62 -16.69
N GLU A 299 23.85 14.88 -15.42
CA GLU A 299 24.86 15.14 -14.38
C GLU A 299 25.29 13.88 -13.60
N GLN A 300 24.43 12.85 -13.58
CA GLN A 300 24.59 11.61 -12.82
C GLN A 300 25.19 11.82 -11.41
N PRO A 301 24.54 12.60 -10.53
CA PRO A 301 25.11 12.97 -9.23
C PRO A 301 25.52 11.75 -8.40
N ASP A 302 26.64 11.87 -7.69
CA ASP A 302 27.01 10.93 -6.63
C ASP A 302 26.00 11.04 -5.47
N VAL A 303 25.66 9.90 -4.87
CA VAL A 303 24.65 9.77 -3.82
C VAL A 303 25.25 9.46 -2.45
N ARG A 304 26.59 9.50 -2.34
CA ARG A 304 27.39 9.30 -1.11
C ARG A 304 27.20 7.96 -0.39
N HIS A 305 26.34 7.09 -0.92
CA HIS A 305 26.22 5.69 -0.55
C HIS A 305 26.56 4.81 -1.74
N ARG A 306 27.27 3.72 -1.49
CA ARG A 306 27.63 2.72 -2.49
C ARG A 306 27.52 1.34 -1.83
N PRO A 307 26.83 0.37 -2.44
CA PRO A 307 26.22 0.40 -3.78
C PRO A 307 24.89 1.17 -3.86
N ALA A 308 24.63 1.82 -5.00
CA ALA A 308 23.36 2.50 -5.27
C ALA A 308 22.95 2.45 -6.75
N VAL A 309 21.64 2.51 -6.97
CA VAL A 309 20.97 2.62 -8.28
C VAL A 309 20.08 3.86 -8.26
N VAL A 310 20.30 4.78 -9.19
CA VAL A 310 19.42 5.95 -9.38
C VAL A 310 18.67 5.74 -10.68
N TYR A 311 17.34 5.71 -10.62
CA TYR A 311 16.52 5.35 -11.77
C TYR A 311 15.25 6.19 -11.85
N ARG A 312 14.64 6.20 -13.03
CA ARG A 312 13.29 6.69 -13.25
C ARG A 312 12.49 5.63 -13.99
N ALA A 313 11.37 5.24 -13.42
CA ALA A 313 10.35 4.44 -14.10
C ALA A 313 9.31 5.34 -14.74
N ARG A 314 8.72 4.84 -15.83
CA ARG A 314 7.59 5.43 -16.53
C ARG A 314 6.43 4.42 -16.55
N PRO A 315 5.18 4.89 -16.53
CA PRO A 315 4.01 3.99 -16.56
C PRO A 315 3.89 3.14 -17.83
N ASP A 316 4.58 3.49 -18.91
CA ASP A 316 4.70 2.68 -20.12
C ASP A 316 5.63 1.45 -19.97
N GLY A 317 6.22 1.26 -18.78
CA GLY A 317 7.11 0.17 -18.44
C GLY A 317 8.59 0.49 -18.64
N ARG A 318 8.95 1.62 -19.25
CA ARG A 318 10.36 1.99 -19.41
C ARG A 318 10.98 2.35 -18.07
N VAL A 319 12.15 1.80 -17.78
CA VAL A 319 13.00 2.20 -16.67
C VAL A 319 14.40 2.51 -17.19
N GLU A 320 14.93 3.68 -16.85
CA GLU A 320 16.29 4.09 -17.18
C GLU A 320 17.01 4.62 -15.93
N GLY A 321 18.34 4.51 -15.88
CA GLY A 321 19.09 4.91 -14.68
C GLY A 321 20.60 4.76 -14.78
N TYR A 322 21.30 5.01 -13.68
CA TYR A 322 22.74 4.82 -13.57
C TYR A 322 23.11 4.20 -12.22
N ARG A 323 24.33 3.65 -12.14
CA ARG A 323 24.85 2.97 -10.95
C ARG A 323 25.92 3.79 -10.26
N LYS A 324 26.06 3.60 -8.94
CA LYS A 324 27.20 4.08 -8.15
C LYS A 324 27.75 2.93 -7.32
N GLY A 325 29.03 2.61 -7.55
CA GLY A 325 29.69 1.44 -6.94
C GLY A 325 29.32 0.12 -7.60
N SER A 326 29.74 -0.98 -6.98
CA SER A 326 29.46 -2.35 -7.45
C SER A 326 28.12 -2.83 -6.94
N VAL A 327 27.08 -2.69 -7.76
CA VAL A 327 25.72 -3.13 -7.42
C VAL A 327 25.64 -4.66 -7.54
N PRO A 328 25.36 -5.41 -6.46
CA PRO A 328 25.29 -6.88 -6.46
C PRO A 328 23.93 -7.41 -6.93
N LEU A 329 23.29 -6.71 -7.88
CA LEU A 329 22.01 -7.07 -8.47
C LEU A 329 22.15 -6.94 -9.99
N GLU A 330 21.86 -8.03 -10.69
CA GLU A 330 21.66 -8.05 -12.14
C GLU A 330 20.33 -7.37 -12.45
N LEU A 331 20.37 -6.22 -13.12
CA LEU A 331 19.21 -5.36 -13.39
C LEU A 331 19.14 -4.90 -14.85
N GLU A 332 20.10 -5.29 -15.69
CA GLU A 332 20.27 -4.88 -17.08
C GLU A 332 19.11 -5.33 -17.99
N ASN A 333 18.39 -6.37 -17.58
CA ASN A 333 17.20 -6.87 -18.28
C ASN A 333 15.95 -6.00 -18.02
N VAL A 334 15.98 -5.13 -17.00
CA VAL A 334 14.83 -4.30 -16.60
C VAL A 334 15.14 -2.80 -16.70
N ILE A 335 16.37 -2.40 -16.37
CA ILE A 335 16.80 -1.00 -16.39
C ILE A 335 17.76 -0.76 -17.56
N GLU A 336 17.40 0.20 -18.40
CA GLU A 336 18.31 0.78 -19.40
C GLU A 336 19.35 1.65 -18.68
N PHE A 337 20.54 1.09 -18.43
CA PHE A 337 21.62 1.83 -17.80
C PHE A 337 22.27 2.82 -18.76
N LEU A 338 22.50 4.03 -18.26
CA LEU A 338 23.25 5.08 -18.93
C LEU A 338 24.74 4.72 -18.88
N ASP A 339 25.38 4.67 -20.04
CA ASP A 339 26.83 4.46 -20.18
C ASP A 339 27.66 5.65 -19.66
#